data_AF-A0A3B0PIR2-F1
#
_entry.id   AF-A0A3B0PIR2-F1
#
_cell.length_a   1.000
_cell.length_b   1.000
_cell.length_c   1.000
_cell.angle_alpha   90.00
_cell.angle_beta   90.00
_cell.angle_gamma   90.00
#
_symmetry.space_group_name_H-M   'P 1'
#
loop_
_entity.id
_entity.type
_entity.pdbx_description
1 polymer ?
#
loop_
_entity_poly.entity_id
_entity_poly.type
_entity_poly.pdbx_seq_one_letter_code
_entity_poly.pdbx_strand_id
1 'polypeptide(L)'
;MQFTSPLGFGLLISIVFVFSLIMGIQQSKVDKVAEDFTKNTTYIPGVRPGENTLDYLIAVVFRLSVFSAFYLVILAGMQFVQIMTGLLPQSIAFGGTSLIILVSTSLETVSQLQARRKVNKLANAKKLTYENVERAEAGIEGLEENEGLLW
;
A
#
# COMPACT_ATOMS: atom_id res chain seq x y z
N MET A 1 -31.19 -23.65 -13.55
CA MET A 1 -29.95 -23.43 -14.32
C MET A 1 -28.78 -23.68 -13.37
N GLN A 2 -28.13 -24.84 -13.49
CA GLN A 2 -27.14 -25.31 -12.52
C GLN A 2 -25.81 -24.58 -12.70
N PHE A 3 -25.41 -23.79 -11.71
CA PHE A 3 -24.09 -23.15 -11.62
C PHE A 3 -22.93 -24.13 -11.37
N THR A 4 -23.19 -25.44 -11.43
CA THR A 4 -22.23 -26.55 -11.24
C THR A 4 -21.69 -27.10 -12.57
N SER A 5 -22.05 -26.52 -13.71
CA SER A 5 -21.52 -26.92 -15.02
C SER A 5 -20.11 -26.34 -15.26
N PRO A 6 -19.19 -27.06 -15.94
CA PRO A 6 -17.85 -26.54 -16.29
C PRO A 6 -17.91 -25.26 -17.16
N LEU A 7 -19.05 -25.02 -17.81
CA LEU A 7 -19.34 -23.80 -18.56
C LEU A 7 -19.47 -22.55 -17.65
N GLY A 8 -20.02 -22.72 -16.44
CA GLY A 8 -20.13 -21.63 -15.46
C GLY A 8 -18.77 -21.23 -14.87
N PHE A 9 -17.87 -22.20 -14.70
CA PHE A 9 -16.50 -21.95 -14.25
C PHE A 9 -15.70 -21.11 -15.25
N GLY A 10 -15.77 -21.46 -16.54
CA GLY A 10 -15.10 -20.70 -17.60
C GLY A 10 -15.61 -19.25 -17.70
N LEU A 11 -16.92 -19.06 -17.56
CA LEU A 11 -17.53 -17.73 -17.56
C LEU A 11 -17.08 -16.90 -16.35
N LEU A 12 -17.03 -17.51 -15.15
CA LEU A 12 -16.55 -16.86 -13.92
C LEU A 12 -15.08 -16.43 -14.04
N ILE A 13 -14.22 -17.28 -14.59
CA ILE A 13 -12.81 -16.92 -14.81
C ILE A 13 -12.69 -15.77 -15.81
N SER A 14 -13.42 -15.84 -16.92
CA SER A 14 -13.36 -14.79 -17.96
C SER A 14 -13.83 -13.44 -17.42
N ILE A 15 -14.93 -13.41 -16.65
CA ILE A 15 -15.45 -12.16 -16.09
C ILE A 15 -14.49 -11.60 -15.02
N VAL A 16 -13.93 -12.44 -14.14
CA VAL A 16 -12.97 -12.01 -13.11
C VAL A 16 -11.70 -11.45 -13.76
N PHE A 17 -11.19 -12.11 -14.79
CA PHE A 17 -9.98 -11.69 -15.49
C PHE A 17 -10.14 -10.31 -16.16
N VAL A 18 -11.21 -10.15 -16.95
CA VAL A 18 -11.49 -8.89 -17.66
C VAL A 18 -11.77 -7.77 -16.67
N PHE A 19 -12.57 -8.04 -15.63
CA PHE A 19 -12.92 -7.04 -14.63
C PHE A 19 -11.70 -6.60 -13.82
N SER A 20 -10.83 -7.52 -13.41
CA SER A 20 -9.60 -7.20 -12.68
C SER A 20 -8.66 -6.30 -13.49
N LEU A 21 -8.52 -6.55 -14.79
CA LEU A 21 -7.66 -5.73 -15.66
C LEU A 21 -8.15 -4.28 -15.76
N ILE A 22 -9.45 -4.09 -16.00
CA ILE A 22 -10.05 -2.76 -16.12
C ILE A 22 -9.93 -2.00 -14.79
N MET A 23 -10.26 -2.67 -13.67
CA MET A 23 -10.17 -2.08 -12.34
C MET A 23 -8.73 -1.71 -11.96
N GLY A 24 -7.74 -2.54 -12.29
CA GLY A 24 -6.33 -2.26 -12.00
C GLY A 24 -5.84 -0.96 -12.65
N ILE A 25 -6.17 -0.77 -13.93
CA ILE A 25 -5.80 0.44 -14.68
C ILE A 25 -6.53 1.67 -14.12
N GLN A 26 -7.84 1.55 -13.87
CA GLN A 26 -8.66 2.67 -13.39
C GLN A 26 -8.26 3.11 -11.97
N GLN A 27 -7.94 2.18 -11.08
CA GLN A 27 -7.53 2.49 -9.71
C GLN A 27 -6.14 3.14 -9.65
N SER A 28 -5.24 2.79 -10.59
CA SER A 28 -3.89 3.33 -10.63
C SER A 28 -3.83 4.82 -10.97
N LYS A 29 -4.87 5.41 -11.59
CA LYS A 29 -4.96 6.85 -11.94
C LYS A 29 -3.66 7.41 -12.53
N VAL A 30 -3.09 6.70 -13.51
CA VAL A 30 -1.75 6.94 -14.06
C VAL A 30 -1.57 8.40 -14.51
N ASP A 31 -2.59 8.99 -15.11
CA ASP A 31 -2.56 10.37 -15.60
C ASP A 31 -2.26 11.37 -14.49
N LYS A 32 -2.90 11.18 -13.32
CA LYS A 32 -2.69 12.04 -12.15
C LYS A 32 -1.31 11.88 -11.56
N VAL A 33 -0.80 10.65 -11.52
CA VAL A 33 0.56 10.37 -11.00
C VAL A 33 1.61 11.02 -11.89
N ALA A 34 1.45 10.97 -13.22
CA ALA A 34 2.35 11.62 -14.16
C ALA A 34 2.30 13.17 -14.06
N GLU A 35 1.09 13.73 -13.84
CA GLU A 35 0.92 15.15 -13.60
C GLU A 35 1.57 15.59 -12.27
N ASP A 36 1.38 14.81 -11.20
CA ASP A 36 1.98 15.05 -9.89
C ASP A 36 3.51 14.97 -9.94
N PHE A 37 4.09 14.10 -10.75
CA PHE A 37 5.54 14.03 -10.97
C PHE A 37 6.07 15.32 -11.58
N THR A 38 5.38 15.85 -12.59
CA THR A 38 5.74 17.11 -13.23
C THR A 38 5.61 18.29 -12.26
N LYS A 39 4.52 18.35 -11.48
CA LYS A 39 4.30 19.40 -10.47
C LYS A 39 5.31 19.36 -9.32
N ASN A 40 5.64 18.16 -8.84
CA ASN A 40 6.56 17.96 -7.72
C ASN A 40 8.04 17.88 -8.16
N THR A 41 8.37 18.26 -9.40
CA THR A 41 9.75 18.19 -9.96
C THR A 41 10.40 16.81 -9.80
N THR A 42 9.59 15.75 -9.71
CA THR A 42 10.05 14.37 -9.59
C THR A 42 10.00 13.73 -10.98
N TYR A 43 11.05 13.03 -11.39
CA TYR A 43 11.10 12.41 -12.72
C TYR A 43 11.75 11.03 -12.68
N ILE A 44 11.36 10.19 -13.63
CA ILE A 44 11.93 8.86 -13.82
C ILE A 44 13.21 9.03 -14.66
N PRO A 45 14.39 8.59 -14.18
CA PRO A 45 15.62 8.71 -14.93
C PRO A 45 15.50 7.95 -16.27
N GLY A 46 15.75 8.64 -17.38
CA GLY A 46 15.67 8.08 -18.73
C GLY A 46 14.36 8.33 -19.48
N VAL A 47 13.34 8.93 -18.86
CA VAL A 47 12.06 9.27 -19.52
C VAL A 47 11.80 10.78 -19.40
N ARG A 48 11.40 11.43 -20.50
CA ARG A 48 11.11 12.87 -20.50
C ARG A 48 9.79 13.14 -19.77
N PRO A 49 9.73 14.12 -18.85
CA PRO A 49 8.51 14.43 -18.09
C PRO A 49 7.35 14.84 -19.02
N GLY A 50 6.12 14.50 -18.63
CA GLY A 50 4.90 14.71 -19.41
C GLY A 50 4.39 13.41 -20.06
N GLU A 51 4.03 13.49 -21.34
CA GLU A 51 3.37 12.42 -22.10
C GLU A 51 4.18 11.11 -22.13
N ASN A 52 5.51 11.19 -22.30
CA ASN A 52 6.36 10.00 -22.30
C ASN A 52 6.37 9.27 -20.93
N THR A 53 6.22 9.99 -19.82
CA THR A 53 6.10 9.40 -18.47
C THR A 53 4.77 8.70 -18.29
N LEU A 54 3.70 9.27 -18.84
CA LEU A 54 2.35 8.68 -18.82
C LEU A 54 2.33 7.35 -19.57
N ASP A 55 2.84 7.31 -20.81
CA ASP A 55 2.90 6.08 -21.61
C ASP A 55 3.74 4.99 -20.92
N TYR A 56 4.85 5.39 -20.31
CA TYR A 56 5.70 4.48 -19.56
C TYR A 56 4.96 3.88 -18.35
N LEU A 57 4.27 4.70 -17.54
CA LEU A 57 3.50 4.19 -16.41
C LEU A 57 2.35 3.29 -16.86
N ILE A 58 1.64 3.63 -17.94
CA ILE A 58 0.56 2.79 -18.48
C ILE A 58 1.11 1.41 -18.83
N ALA A 59 2.25 1.35 -19.54
CA ALA A 59 2.86 0.07 -19.91
C ALA A 59 3.26 -0.78 -18.69
N VAL A 60 3.79 -0.15 -17.64
CA VAL A 60 4.18 -0.84 -16.39
C VAL A 60 2.94 -1.32 -15.63
N VAL A 61 1.94 -0.47 -15.45
CA VAL A 61 0.69 -0.80 -14.74
C VAL A 61 -0.07 -1.89 -15.47
N PHE A 62 -0.08 -1.89 -16.80
CA PHE A 62 -0.71 -2.93 -17.59
C PHE A 62 -0.04 -4.30 -17.34
N ARG A 63 1.29 -4.38 -17.38
CA ARG A 63 2.04 -5.62 -17.07
C ARG A 63 1.77 -6.14 -15.66
N LEU A 64 1.72 -5.24 -14.67
CA LEU A 64 1.39 -5.60 -13.28
C LEU A 64 -0.07 -6.06 -13.15
N SER A 65 -0.99 -5.42 -13.87
CA SER A 65 -2.42 -5.76 -13.84
C SER A 65 -2.70 -7.13 -14.46
N VAL A 66 -1.95 -7.52 -15.48
CA VAL A 66 -2.04 -8.88 -16.05
C VAL A 66 -1.60 -9.93 -15.02
N PHE A 67 -0.54 -9.67 -14.27
CA PHE A 67 -0.09 -10.57 -13.21
C PHE A 67 -1.10 -10.67 -12.06
N SER A 68 -1.70 -9.55 -11.64
CA SER A 68 -2.72 -9.57 -10.58
C SER A 68 -4.01 -10.27 -11.01
N ALA A 69 -4.46 -10.06 -12.24
CA ALA A 69 -5.63 -10.74 -12.80
C ALA A 69 -5.44 -12.26 -12.82
N PHE A 70 -4.24 -12.72 -13.20
CA PHE A 70 -3.89 -14.14 -13.17
C PHE A 70 -3.93 -14.72 -11.75
N TYR A 71 -3.39 -13.99 -10.77
CA TYR A 71 -3.44 -14.40 -9.36
C TYR A 71 -4.88 -14.51 -8.83
N LEU A 72 -5.75 -13.53 -9.13
CA LEU A 72 -7.15 -13.57 -8.71
C LEU A 72 -7.94 -14.71 -9.36
N VAL A 73 -7.67 -15.01 -10.63
CA VAL A 73 -8.27 -16.16 -11.32
C VAL A 73 -7.91 -17.48 -10.65
N ILE A 74 -6.65 -17.66 -10.21
CA ILE A 74 -6.23 -18.87 -9.50
C ILE A 74 -6.97 -19.02 -8.17
N LEU A 75 -7.05 -17.95 -7.37
CA LEU A 75 -7.73 -18.00 -6.07
C LEU A 75 -9.25 -18.22 -6.20
N ALA A 76 -9.89 -17.53 -7.14
CA ALA A 76 -11.31 -17.74 -7.44
C ALA A 76 -11.57 -19.15 -7.96
N GLY A 77 -10.68 -19.66 -8.82
CA GLY A 77 -10.76 -21.01 -9.36
C GLY A 77 -10.63 -22.07 -8.27
N MET A 78 -9.67 -21.90 -7.37
CA MET A 78 -9.46 -22.79 -6.23
C MET A 78 -10.68 -22.84 -5.29
N GLN A 79 -11.27 -21.67 -4.97
CA GLN A 79 -12.49 -21.60 -4.16
C GLN A 79 -13.65 -22.36 -4.83
N PHE A 80 -13.83 -22.22 -6.15
CA PHE A 80 -14.90 -22.89 -6.88
C PHE A 80 -14.75 -24.42 -6.89
N VAL A 81 -13.53 -24.94 -7.10
CA VAL A 81 -13.24 -26.38 -7.07
C VAL A 81 -13.50 -26.97 -5.69
N GLN A 82 -13.15 -26.26 -4.61
CA GLN A 82 -13.44 -26.72 -3.24
C GLN A 82 -14.95 -26.84 -2.97
N ILE A 83 -15.74 -25.91 -3.48
CA ILE A 83 -17.21 -25.95 -3.34
C ILE A 83 -17.81 -27.12 -4.12
N MET A 84 -17.30 -27.43 -5.32
CA MET A 84 -17.78 -28.56 -6.12
C MET A 84 -17.42 -29.94 -5.56
N THR A 85 -16.24 -30.07 -4.94
CA THR A 85 -15.73 -31.35 -4.42
C THR A 85 -16.35 -31.75 -3.08
N GLY A 86 -17.05 -30.84 -2.39
CA GLY A 86 -17.85 -31.16 -1.18
C GLY A 86 -17.04 -31.66 0.02
N LEU A 87 -15.71 -31.56 -0.01
CA LEU A 87 -14.81 -32.08 1.02
C LEU A 87 -14.86 -31.30 2.35
N LEU A 88 -15.45 -30.10 2.36
CA LEU A 88 -15.57 -29.24 3.54
C LEU A 88 -16.98 -28.64 3.64
N PRO A 89 -17.56 -28.48 4.85
CA PRO A 89 -18.80 -27.74 5.05
C PRO A 89 -18.70 -26.32 4.49
N GLN A 90 -19.73 -25.82 3.81
CA GLN A 90 -19.76 -24.45 3.26
C GLN A 90 -19.45 -23.36 4.30
N SER A 91 -19.68 -23.65 5.59
CA SER A 91 -19.36 -22.77 6.72
C SER A 91 -17.86 -22.66 7.04
N ILE A 92 -17.04 -23.62 6.59
CA ILE A 92 -15.57 -23.64 6.80
C ILE A 92 -14.84 -23.33 5.47
N ALA A 93 -15.55 -22.88 4.44
CA ALA A 93 -14.93 -22.40 3.18
C ALA A 93 -14.22 -21.04 3.38
N PHE A 94 -13.23 -21.01 4.28
CA PHE A 94 -12.38 -19.88 4.67
C PHE A 94 -11.39 -19.43 3.58
N GLY A 95 -11.36 -20.08 2.42
CA GLY A 95 -10.16 -20.13 1.57
C GLY A 95 -9.91 -18.95 0.64
N GLY A 96 -10.94 -18.39 0.00
CA GLY A 96 -10.76 -17.39 -1.06
C GLY A 96 -10.72 -15.95 -0.54
N THR A 97 -11.86 -15.27 -0.63
CA THR A 97 -11.98 -13.83 -0.36
C THR A 97 -11.72 -13.47 1.10
N SER A 98 -12.21 -14.28 2.05
CA SER A 98 -12.00 -14.06 3.48
C SER A 98 -10.52 -14.11 3.86
N LEU A 99 -9.76 -15.04 3.26
CA LEU A 99 -8.32 -15.16 3.53
C LEU A 99 -7.55 -13.96 2.96
N ILE A 100 -7.88 -13.53 1.72
CA ILE A 100 -7.28 -12.34 1.10
C ILE A 100 -7.53 -11.11 1.98
N ILE A 101 -8.77 -10.89 2.42
CA ILE A 101 -9.13 -9.74 3.26
C ILE A 101 -8.41 -9.82 4.61
N LEU A 102 -8.40 -10.97 5.27
CA LEU A 102 -7.76 -11.14 6.57
C LEU A 102 -6.26 -10.81 6.52
N VAL A 103 -5.55 -11.33 5.52
CA VAL A 103 -4.11 -11.04 5.35
C VAL A 103 -3.90 -9.56 5.03
N SER A 104 -4.71 -8.99 4.12
CA SER A 104 -4.63 -7.57 3.76
C SER A 104 -4.82 -6.66 4.99
N THR A 105 -5.88 -6.88 5.77
CA THR A 105 -6.17 -6.10 6.98
C THR A 105 -5.11 -6.32 8.06
N SER A 106 -4.55 -7.52 8.18
CA SER A 106 -3.47 -7.80 9.14
C SER A 106 -2.20 -7.01 8.80
N LEU A 107 -1.79 -7.00 7.52
CA LEU A 107 -0.63 -6.23 7.05
C LEU A 107 -0.84 -4.72 7.21
N GLU A 108 -2.05 -4.25 6.90
CA GLU A 108 -2.42 -2.84 7.09
C GLU A 108 -2.38 -2.44 8.56
N THR A 109 -2.91 -3.27 9.46
CA THR A 109 -2.87 -3.04 10.92
C THR A 109 -1.43 -2.95 11.43
N VAL A 110 -0.57 -3.87 10.99
CA VAL A 110 0.86 -3.87 11.36
C VAL A 110 1.55 -2.60 10.87
N SER A 111 1.29 -2.18 9.63
CA SER A 111 1.87 -0.97 9.06
C SER A 111 1.40 0.30 9.79
N GLN A 112 0.10 0.38 10.12
CA GLN A 112 -0.47 1.48 10.89
C GLN A 112 0.12 1.55 12.31
N LEU A 113 0.32 0.40 12.97
CA LEU A 113 0.95 0.33 14.29
C LEU A 113 2.41 0.82 14.24
N GLN A 114 3.17 0.40 13.22
CA GLN A 114 4.55 0.85 13.03
C GLN A 114 4.64 2.36 12.78
N ALA A 115 3.74 2.92 11.97
CA ALA A 115 3.69 4.35 11.71
C ALA A 115 3.44 5.17 13.00
N ARG A 116 2.46 4.75 13.82
CA ARG A 116 2.16 5.38 15.11
C ARG A 116 3.36 5.31 16.07
N ARG A 117 4.05 4.16 16.12
CA ARG A 117 5.28 4.00 16.92
C ARG A 117 6.39 4.94 16.45
N LYS A 118 6.57 5.13 15.14
CA LYS A 118 7.58 6.04 14.58
C LYS A 118 7.31 7.50 14.98
N VAL A 119 6.04 7.93 14.90
CA VAL A 119 5.62 9.28 15.34
C VAL A 119 5.86 9.49 16.83
N ASN A 120 5.49 8.51 17.67
CA ASN A 120 5.70 8.60 19.13
C ASN A 120 7.19 8.65 19.50
N LYS A 121 8.05 7.89 18.81
CA LYS A 121 9.51 7.98 19.00
C LYS A 121 10.04 9.37 18.63
N LEU A 122 9.58 9.92 17.52
CA LEU A 122 9.97 11.26 17.07
C LEU A 122 9.49 12.35 18.05
N ALA A 123 8.28 12.23 18.59
CA ALA A 123 7.75 13.16 19.59
C ALA A 123 8.57 13.15 20.89
N ASN A 124 8.94 11.96 21.38
CA ASN A 124 9.77 11.82 22.58
C ASN A 124 11.20 12.34 22.34
N ALA A 125 11.80 12.04 21.19
CA ALA A 125 13.11 12.56 20.81
C ALA A 125 13.11 14.09 20.74
N LYS A 126 12.06 14.68 20.15
CA LYS A 126 11.91 16.13 20.06
C LYS A 126 11.83 16.79 21.44
N LYS A 127 11.07 16.19 22.37
CA LYS A 127 10.96 16.68 23.75
C LYS A 127 12.31 16.69 24.48
N LEU A 128 13.09 15.61 24.32
CA LEU A 128 14.44 15.52 24.89
C LEU A 128 15.38 16.59 24.31
N THR A 129 15.30 16.87 23.01
CA THR A 129 16.09 17.93 22.38
C THR A 129 15.73 19.31 22.95
N TYR A 130 14.45 19.63 23.10
CA TYR A 130 14.04 20.91 23.71
C TYR A 130 14.50 21.04 25.16
N GLU A 131 14.33 19.99 25.96
CA GLU A 131 14.77 19.98 27.36
C GLU A 131 16.30 20.16 27.47
N ASN A 132 17.07 19.53 26.58
CA ASN A 132 18.53 19.71 26.55
C ASN A 132 18.96 21.11 26.08
N VAL A 133 18.21 21.75 25.17
CA VAL A 133 18.46 23.12 24.72
C VAL A 133 18.17 24.11 25.84
N GLU A 134 17.03 23.99 26.52
CA GLU A 134 16.65 24.85 27.64
C GLU A 134 17.66 24.75 28.80
N ARG A 135 18.14 23.54 29.09
CA ARG A 135 19.19 23.33 30.10
C ARG A 135 20.55 23.89 29.67
N ALA A 136 20.83 23.94 28.37
CA ALA A 136 22.06 24.57 27.86
C ALA A 136 21.98 26.10 27.94
N GLU A 137 20.83 26.69 27.64
CA GLU A 137 20.59 28.14 27.78
C GLU A 137 20.70 28.60 29.24
N ALA A 138 20.04 27.89 30.17
CA ALA A 138 20.13 28.20 31.60
C ALA A 138 21.55 28.02 32.16
N GLY A 139 22.33 27.09 31.59
CA GLY A 139 23.74 26.89 31.95
C GLY A 139 24.65 28.04 31.48
N ILE A 140 24.36 28.64 30.32
CA ILE A 140 25.10 29.80 29.80
C ILE A 140 24.78 31.06 30.61
N GLU A 141 23.50 31.26 30.96
CA GLU A 141 23.05 32.40 31.76
C GLU A 141 23.70 32.42 33.16
N GLY A 142 23.84 31.25 33.79
CA GLY A 142 24.55 31.12 35.07
C GLY A 142 26.08 31.29 34.98
N LEU A 143 26.69 31.14 33.80
CA LEU A 143 28.10 31.44 33.57
C LEU A 143 28.31 32.96 33.37
N GLU A 144 27.43 33.63 32.63
CA GLU A 144 27.44 35.11 32.49
C GLU A 144 27.22 35.81 33.84
N GLU A 145 26.32 35.30 34.69
CA GLU A 145 26.08 35.87 36.02
C GLU A 145 27.32 35.77 36.93
N ASN A 146 28.07 34.67 36.83
CA ASN A 146 29.28 34.45 37.63
C ASN A 146 30.49 35.28 37.13
N GLU A 147 30.63 35.47 35.81
CA GLU A 147 31.70 36.33 35.26
C GLU A 147 31.43 37.83 35.48
N GLY A 148 30.17 38.24 35.62
CA GLY A 148 29.77 39.60 36.01
C GLY A 148 30.12 39.99 37.46
N LEU A 149 30.48 39.02 38.31
CA LEU A 149 30.84 39.21 39.72
C LEU A 149 32.36 39.28 39.95
N LEU A 150 33.17 39.14 38.90
CA LEU A 150 34.64 39.06 38.98
C LEU A 150 35.37 40.38 38.63
N TRP A 151 34.66 41.50 38.54
CA TRP A 151 35.22 42.86 38.44
C TRP A 151 34.60 43.80 39.48
#